data_AF-A0A5E4HYL9-F1
#
_entry.id   AF-A0A5E4HYL9-F1
#
_cell.length_a   1.000
_cell.length_b   1.000
_cell.length_c   1.000
_cell.angle_alpha   90.00
_cell.angle_beta   90.00
_cell.angle_gamma   90.00
#
_symmetry.space_group_name_H-M   'P 1'
#
loop_
_entity.id
_entity.type
_entity.pdbx_description
1 polymer ?
#
loop_
_entity_poly.entity_id
_entity_poly.type
_entity_poly.pdbx_seq_one_letter_code
_entity_poly.pdbx_strand_id
1 'polypeptide(L)'
;MKSFEWPVRDKQDLERVLSAVLNAAKEKFGPKLNQSSIMGDKITMIYSELGGGAYLSVAYDAAAQRATVKCVDTPPGMFESIKAEIEKA
;
A
#
# COMPACT_ATOMS: atom_id res chain seq x y z
N MET A 1 9.84 -8.94 4.81
CA MET A 1 9.48 -7.50 4.77
C MET A 1 10.22 -6.83 3.62
N LYS A 2 9.53 -6.07 2.77
CA LYS A 2 10.14 -5.23 1.72
C LYS A 2 9.69 -3.78 1.90
N SER A 3 10.54 -2.81 1.56
CA SER A 3 10.21 -1.38 1.65
C SER A 3 10.84 -0.57 0.53
N PHE A 4 10.22 0.57 0.19
CA PHE A 4 10.78 1.55 -0.73
C PHE A 4 10.34 2.97 -0.34
N GLU A 5 11.08 3.96 -0.81
CA GLU A 5 10.76 5.38 -0.64
C GLU A 5 10.14 5.92 -1.93
N TRP A 6 9.13 6.78 -1.77
CA TRP A 6 8.44 7.45 -2.87
C TRP A 6 8.31 8.96 -2.54
N PRO A 7 8.66 9.87 -3.46
CA PRO A 7 8.48 11.30 -3.25
C PRO A 7 6.99 11.65 -3.22
N VAL A 8 6.56 12.49 -2.28
CA VAL A 8 5.16 12.87 -2.10
C VAL A 8 5.04 14.37 -2.00
N ARG A 9 4.16 14.96 -2.80
CA ARG A 9 4.04 16.41 -2.86
C ARG A 9 3.44 17.00 -1.57
N ASP A 10 2.36 16.39 -1.10
CA ASP A 10 1.61 16.81 0.08
C ASP A 10 0.73 15.66 0.62
N LYS A 11 0.04 15.93 1.73
CA LYS A 11 -0.83 14.94 2.39
C LYS A 11 -2.06 14.55 1.56
N GLN A 12 -2.62 15.45 0.74
CA GLN A 12 -3.74 15.09 -0.12
C GLN A 12 -3.30 14.15 -1.24
N ASP A 13 -2.11 14.40 -1.80
CA ASP A 13 -1.52 13.51 -2.79
C ASP A 13 -1.23 12.13 -2.20
N LEU A 14 -0.71 12.06 -0.97
CA LEU A 14 -0.60 10.81 -0.20
C LEU A 14 -1.93 10.06 -0.14
N GLU A 15 -2.99 10.69 0.37
CA GLU A 15 -4.31 10.06 0.54
C GLU A 15 -4.90 9.59 -0.81
N ARG A 16 -4.69 10.37 -1.87
CA ARG A 16 -5.07 10.02 -3.25
C ARG A 16 -4.34 8.76 -3.73
N VAL A 17 -3.02 8.71 -3.56
CA VAL A 17 -2.20 7.55 -3.95
C VAL A 17 -2.56 6.32 -3.11
N LEU A 18 -2.72 6.47 -1.79
CA LEU A 18 -3.14 5.36 -0.92
C LEU A 18 -4.50 4.78 -1.36
N SER A 19 -5.44 5.64 -1.73
CA SER A 19 -6.75 5.22 -2.24
C SER A 19 -6.64 4.50 -3.59
N ALA A 20 -5.79 5.01 -4.50
CA ALA A 20 -5.53 4.39 -5.80
C ALA A 20 -4.88 3.00 -5.65
N VAL A 21 -3.87 2.88 -4.79
CA VAL A 21 -3.19 1.61 -4.48
C VAL A 21 -4.16 0.59 -3.90
N LEU A 22 -5.00 1.01 -2.95
CA LEU A 22 -5.98 0.12 -2.38
C LEU A 22 -6.99 -0.35 -3.43
N ASN A 23 -7.45 0.54 -4.30
CA ASN A 23 -8.36 0.18 -5.38
C ASN A 23 -7.71 -0.77 -6.38
N ALA A 24 -6.47 -0.50 -6.82
CA ALA A 24 -5.73 -1.40 -7.70
C ALA A 24 -5.48 -2.76 -7.05
N ALA A 25 -5.20 -2.80 -5.74
CA ALA A 25 -5.07 -4.05 -4.99
C ALA A 25 -6.41 -4.80 -4.89
N LYS A 26 -7.53 -4.11 -4.73
CA LYS A 26 -8.88 -4.71 -4.77
C LYS A 26 -9.24 -5.22 -6.16
N GLU A 27 -8.88 -4.53 -7.23
CA GLU A 27 -9.15 -5.02 -8.59
C GLU A 27 -8.31 -6.27 -8.89
N LYS A 28 -7.03 -6.25 -8.55
CA LYS A 28 -6.10 -7.33 -8.86
C LYS A 28 -6.23 -8.54 -7.95
N PHE A 29 -6.57 -8.31 -6.68
CA PHE A 29 -6.58 -9.35 -5.64
C PHE A 29 -7.88 -9.43 -4.84
N GLY A 30 -8.93 -8.71 -5.22
CA GLY A 30 -10.23 -8.65 -4.54
C GLY A 30 -10.83 -10.01 -4.18
N PRO A 31 -10.80 -11.03 -5.07
CA PRO A 31 -11.29 -12.37 -4.72
C PRO A 31 -10.53 -13.04 -3.57
N LYS A 32 -9.31 -12.59 -3.29
CA LYS A 32 -8.41 -13.11 -2.25
C LYS A 32 -8.34 -12.21 -1.02
N LEU A 33 -8.92 -11.01 -1.08
CA LEU A 33 -8.96 -10.05 0.00
C LEU A 33 -10.20 -10.29 0.87
N ASN A 34 -9.98 -10.61 2.14
CA ASN A 34 -11.04 -10.76 3.13
C ASN A 34 -11.44 -9.41 3.72
N GLN A 35 -10.45 -8.54 3.95
CA GLN A 35 -10.66 -7.21 4.53
C GLN A 35 -9.66 -6.22 3.97
N SER A 36 -10.09 -4.97 3.79
CA SER A 36 -9.18 -3.88 3.51
C SER A 36 -9.63 -2.59 4.18
N SER A 37 -8.71 -1.83 4.78
CA SER A 37 -9.01 -0.54 5.40
C SER A 37 -7.87 0.45 5.22
N ILE A 38 -8.20 1.74 5.18
CA ILE A 38 -7.25 2.85 5.31
C ILE A 38 -7.45 3.46 6.70
N MET A 39 -6.39 3.57 7.48
CA MET A 39 -6.38 4.22 8.80
C MET A 39 -5.23 5.22 8.84
N GLY A 40 -5.52 6.49 8.54
CA GLY A 40 -4.49 7.53 8.44
C GLY A 40 -3.53 7.24 7.29
N ASP A 41 -2.26 7.03 7.61
CA ASP A 41 -1.17 6.71 6.68
C ASP A 41 -1.00 5.19 6.44
N LYS A 42 -1.83 4.34 7.05
CA LYS A 42 -1.72 2.88 6.95
C LYS A 42 -2.83 2.28 6.10
N ILE A 43 -2.46 1.31 5.25
CA ILE A 43 -3.39 0.45 4.51
C ILE A 43 -3.27 -0.99 5.02
N THR A 44 -4.36 -1.51 5.58
CA THR A 44 -4.40 -2.93 5.98
C THR A 44 -5.12 -3.74 4.91
N MET A 45 -4.54 -4.88 4.49
CA MET A 45 -5.12 -5.77 3.48
C MET A 45 -5.02 -7.24 3.92
N ILE A 46 -6.11 -7.80 4.42
CA ILE A 46 -6.12 -9.18 4.93
C ILE A 46 -6.44 -10.14 3.79
N TYR A 47 -5.56 -11.13 3.56
CA TYR A 47 -5.73 -12.14 2.53
C TYR A 47 -6.26 -13.45 3.11
N SER A 48 -7.30 -14.01 2.49
CA SER A 48 -8.00 -15.20 2.97
C SER A 48 -7.14 -16.48 2.87
N GLU A 49 -6.27 -16.57 1.86
CA GLU A 49 -5.54 -17.80 1.53
C GLU A 49 -4.28 -18.03 2.38
N LEU A 50 -3.74 -16.99 3.04
CA LEU A 50 -2.45 -17.07 3.73
C LEU A 50 -2.55 -17.29 5.25
N GLY A 51 -3.75 -17.29 5.83
CA GLY A 51 -3.93 -17.35 7.29
C GLY A 51 -3.30 -16.18 8.05
N GLY A 52 -2.76 -15.19 7.34
CA GLY A 52 -2.07 -14.01 7.85
C GLY A 52 -2.35 -12.81 6.93
N GLY A 53 -2.56 -11.64 7.53
CA GLY A 53 -2.82 -10.40 6.79
C GLY A 53 -1.56 -9.89 6.11
N ALA A 54 -1.68 -9.36 4.89
CA ALA A 54 -0.59 -8.58 4.33
C ALA A 54 -0.79 -7.11 4.74
N TYR A 55 0.24 -6.51 5.32
CA TYR A 55 0.13 -5.15 5.81
C TYR A 55 0.93 -4.23 4.91
N LEU A 56 0.30 -3.13 4.49
CA LEU A 56 0.99 -2.04 3.84
C LEU A 56 0.96 -0.81 4.75
N SER A 57 2.09 -0.51 5.38
CA SER A 57 2.24 0.72 6.14
C SER A 57 2.90 1.76 5.24
N VAL A 58 2.29 2.93 5.10
CA VAL A 58 2.99 4.09 4.55
C VAL A 58 3.32 5.03 5.70
N ALA A 59 4.56 5.48 5.78
CA ALA A 59 4.99 6.47 6.75
C ALA A 59 5.38 7.72 5.98
N TYR A 60 4.61 8.80 6.13
CA TYR A 60 4.85 10.06 5.45
C TYR A 60 5.68 11.02 6.32
N ASP A 61 6.80 11.46 5.76
CA ASP A 61 7.62 12.54 6.28
C ASP A 61 7.31 13.82 5.50
N ALA A 62 6.58 14.72 6.14
CA ALA A 62 6.18 16.00 5.57
C ALA A 62 7.37 16.98 5.42
N ALA A 63 8.38 16.89 6.28
CA ALA A 63 9.56 17.75 6.21
C ALA A 63 10.44 17.35 5.02
N ALA A 64 10.54 16.04 4.75
CA ALA A 64 11.28 15.50 3.62
C ALA A 64 10.45 15.39 2.34
N GLN A 65 9.13 15.62 2.38
CA GLN A 65 8.20 15.38 1.26
C GLN A 65 8.35 13.97 0.67
N ARG A 66 8.44 12.97 1.55
CA ARG A 66 8.71 11.58 1.18
C ARG A 66 7.85 10.63 1.98
N ALA A 67 7.45 9.53 1.37
CA ALA A 67 6.76 8.44 2.03
C ALA A 67 7.59 7.17 1.97
N THR A 68 7.66 6.46 3.08
CA THR A 68 8.24 5.13 3.17
C THR A 68 7.12 4.10 3.14
N VAL A 69 7.08 3.30 2.09
CA VAL A 69 6.12 2.21 1.93
C VAL A 69 6.75 0.94 2.45
N LYS A 70 6.11 0.29 3.42
CA LYS A 70 6.52 -0.98 4.01
C LYS A 70 5.46 -2.03 3.75
N CYS A 71 5.87 -3.12 3.12
CA CYS A 71 5.04 -4.28 2.84
C CYS A 71 5.48 -5.47 3.70
N VAL A 72 4.55 -5.99 4.49
CA VAL A 72 4.74 -7.11 5.41
C VAL A 72 3.85 -8.26 4.94
N ASP A 73 4.41 -9.47 4.91
CA ASP A 73 3.69 -10.70 4.57
C ASP A 73 2.88 -10.67 3.26
N THR A 74 3.35 -9.88 2.28
CA THR A 74 2.74 -9.80 0.95
C THR A 74 3.07 -11.04 0.11
N PRO A 75 2.10 -11.65 -0.59
CA PRO A 75 2.35 -12.72 -1.55
C PRO A 75 3.39 -12.35 -2.63
N PRO A 76 4.03 -13.36 -3.26
CA PRO A 76 4.95 -13.13 -4.39
C PRO A 76 4.33 -12.26 -5.48
N GLY A 77 5.09 -11.28 -6.00
CA GLY A 77 4.66 -10.36 -7.06
C GLY A 77 3.76 -9.19 -6.63
N MET A 78 3.20 -9.22 -5.41
CA MET A 78 2.35 -8.15 -4.91
C MET A 78 3.12 -6.87 -4.60
N PHE A 79 4.28 -6.98 -3.95
CA PHE A 79 5.13 -5.82 -3.66
C PHE A 79 5.48 -5.06 -4.94
N GLU A 80 5.93 -5.77 -5.99
CA GLU A 80 6.30 -5.14 -7.26
C GLU A 80 5.07 -4.52 -7.96
N SER A 81 3.90 -5.15 -7.83
CA SER A 81 2.65 -4.60 -8.37
C SER A 81 2.27 -3.30 -7.67
N ILE A 82 2.31 -3.28 -6.33
CA ILE A 82 1.99 -2.09 -5.54
C ILE A 82 2.99 -0.97 -5.82
N LYS A 83 4.29 -1.30 -5.85
CA LYS A 83 5.34 -0.35 -6.19
C LYS A 83 5.08 0.28 -7.57
N ALA A 84 4.78 -0.54 -8.58
CA ALA A 84 4.48 -0.05 -9.92
C ALA A 84 3.23 0.85 -9.97
N GLU A 85 2.20 0.60 -9.15
CA GLU A 85 1.03 1.48 -9.07
C GLU A 85 1.34 2.81 -8.37
N ILE A 86 2.18 2.80 -7.34
CA ILE A 86 2.64 4.02 -6.66
C ILE A 86 3.52 4.88 -7.59
N GLU A 87 4.40 4.26 -8.35
CA GLU A 87 5.28 4.96 -9.30
C GLU A 87 4.54 5.55 -10.52
N LYS A 88 3.28 5.14 -10.77
CA LYS A 88 2.44 5.69 -11.85
C LYS A 88 1.61 6.93 -11.42
N ALA A 89 1.42 7.14 -10.13
CA ALA A 89 0.47 8.11 -9.57
C ALA A 89 1.06 9.52 -9.39
#